data_AF-A0A957YSC2-F1
#
_entry.id   AF-A0A957YSC2-F1
#
_cell.length_a   1.000
_cell.length_b   1.000
_cell.length_c   1.000
_cell.angle_alpha   90.00
_cell.angle_beta   90.00
_cell.angle_gamma   90.00
#
_symmetry.space_group_name_H-M   'P 1'
#
loop_
_entity.id
_entity.type
_entity.pdbx_description
1 polymer ?
#
loop_
_entity_poly.entity_id
_entity_poly.type
_entity_poly.pdbx_seq_one_letter_code
_entity_poly.pdbx_strand_id
1 'polypeptide(L)'
;MNHRSTLLLLSAILVGHLLLALGYSALNPLGEAPDEADHWAYIVYLAKERALPVGPKVTQSKHPPLYHATAALVASFAEPANNFLRSNPDVDFVPHPAWSPNFFIHGPEETWPGTGGIRAFYLARLWSVVLSTMTVGAGYALARLAFPAGCPAGRRRC
;
A
#
# COMPACT_ATOMS: atom_id res chain seq x y z
N MET A 1 -21.91 -9.70 -24.10
CA MET A 1 -20.47 -9.44 -24.28
C MET A 1 -19.77 -10.78 -24.39
N ASN A 2 -18.90 -11.00 -25.38
CA ASN A 2 -18.19 -12.28 -25.49
C ASN A 2 -17.17 -12.43 -24.34
N HIS A 3 -16.78 -13.67 -24.02
CA HIS A 3 -15.87 -13.94 -22.91
C HIS A 3 -14.51 -13.24 -23.11
N ARG A 4 -14.01 -13.19 -24.35
CA ARG A 4 -12.74 -12.54 -24.70
C ARG A 4 -12.73 -11.04 -24.41
N SER A 5 -13.74 -10.30 -24.84
CA SER A 5 -13.90 -8.86 -24.57
C SER A 5 -14.02 -8.58 -23.07
N THR A 6 -14.68 -9.47 -22.33
CA THR A 6 -14.78 -9.33 -20.86
C THR A 6 -13.41 -9.48 -20.19
N LEU A 7 -12.62 -10.47 -20.59
CA LEU A 7 -11.26 -10.66 -20.09
C LEU A 7 -10.33 -9.50 -20.48
N LEU A 8 -10.47 -8.98 -21.71
CA LEU A 8 -9.69 -7.82 -22.17
C LEU A 8 -10.01 -6.57 -21.33
N LEU A 9 -11.30 -6.29 -21.07
CA LEU A 9 -11.72 -5.16 -20.24
C LEU A 9 -11.23 -5.31 -18.80
N LEU A 10 -11.38 -6.49 -18.20
CA LEU A 10 -10.86 -6.75 -16.86
C LEU A 10 -9.34 -6.55 -16.80
N SER A 11 -8.61 -7.09 -17.78
CA SER A 11 -7.15 -6.95 -17.84
C SER A 11 -6.75 -5.47 -17.96
N ALA A 12 -7.45 -4.70 -18.81
CA ALA A 12 -7.22 -3.26 -18.94
C ALA A 12 -7.47 -2.51 -17.62
N ILE A 13 -8.52 -2.86 -16.87
CA ILE A 13 -8.81 -2.27 -15.56
C ILE A 13 -7.70 -2.63 -14.55
N LEU A 14 -7.29 -3.89 -14.47
CA LEU A 14 -6.26 -4.33 -13.53
C LEU A 14 -4.90 -3.69 -13.83
N VAL A 15 -4.51 -3.63 -15.11
CA VAL A 15 -3.27 -2.97 -15.54
C VAL A 15 -3.36 -1.47 -15.28
N GLY A 16 -4.49 -0.83 -15.61
CA GLY A 16 -4.69 0.59 -15.34
C GLY A 16 -4.60 0.93 -13.85
N HIS A 17 -5.26 0.14 -12.99
CA HIS A 17 -5.18 0.27 -11.54
C HIS A 17 -3.74 0.09 -11.03
N LEU A 18 -3.06 -0.96 -11.47
CA LEU A 18 -1.67 -1.22 -11.09
C LEU A 18 -0.75 -0.05 -11.44
N LEU A 19 -0.85 0.48 -12.66
CA LEU A 19 -0.02 1.60 -13.12
C LEU A 19 -0.31 2.88 -12.33
N LEU A 20 -1.58 3.18 -12.06
CA LEU A 20 -1.96 4.34 -11.25
C LEU A 20 -1.46 4.21 -9.82
N ALA A 21 -1.62 3.03 -9.21
CA ALA A 21 -1.18 2.77 -7.85
C ALA A 21 0.35 2.82 -7.71
N LEU A 22 1.09 2.30 -8.69
CA LEU A 22 2.55 2.43 -8.77
C LEU A 22 2.97 3.90 -8.95
N GLY A 23 2.30 4.64 -9.83
CA GLY A 23 2.54 6.07 -10.04
C GLY A 23 2.32 6.87 -8.76
N TYR A 24 1.20 6.66 -8.08
CA TYR A 24 0.92 7.28 -6.79
C TYR A 24 1.96 6.92 -5.73
N SER A 25 2.32 5.64 -5.64
CA SER A 25 3.37 5.13 -4.74
C SER A 25 4.74 5.75 -5.01
N ALA A 26 5.05 6.15 -6.24
CA ALA A 26 6.33 6.75 -6.61
C ALA A 26 6.35 8.27 -6.37
N LEU A 27 5.21 8.94 -6.61
CA LEU A 27 5.10 10.40 -6.53
C LEU A 27 4.81 10.91 -5.11
N ASN A 28 4.16 10.11 -4.26
CA ASN A 28 3.92 10.48 -2.88
C ASN A 28 5.22 10.36 -2.07
N PRO A 29 5.73 11.41 -1.40
CA PRO A 29 6.92 11.30 -0.57
C PRO A 29 6.76 10.26 0.55
N LEU A 30 7.87 9.71 1.05
CA LEU A 30 7.81 8.59 2.00
C LEU A 30 7.32 9.06 3.37
N GLY A 31 6.26 8.44 3.90
CA GLY A 31 5.72 8.75 5.23
C GLY A 31 4.66 9.86 5.24
N GLU A 32 4.45 10.57 4.13
CA GLU A 32 3.46 11.67 4.04
C GLU A 32 2.01 11.17 3.86
N ALA A 33 1.82 9.94 3.36
CA ALA A 33 0.47 9.39 3.29
C ALA A 33 -0.10 9.18 4.71
N PRO A 34 -1.42 9.37 4.91
CA PRO A 34 -2.03 9.19 6.23
C PRO A 34 -1.64 7.86 6.87
N ASP A 35 -1.19 7.92 8.13
CA ASP A 35 -0.73 6.80 8.97
C ASP A 35 0.44 5.98 8.40
N GLU A 36 1.04 6.36 7.27
CA GLU A 36 1.98 5.52 6.54
C GLU A 36 3.28 5.28 7.33
N ALA A 37 3.84 6.32 7.94
CA ALA A 37 5.01 6.22 8.81
C ALA A 37 4.76 5.29 10.01
N ASP A 38 3.53 5.29 10.51
CA ASP A 38 3.07 4.51 11.65
C ASP A 38 2.95 3.01 11.30
N HIS A 39 2.38 2.71 10.13
CA HIS A 39 2.36 1.36 9.56
C HIS A 39 3.78 0.87 9.26
N TRP A 40 4.64 1.74 8.73
CA TRP A 40 6.04 1.43 8.46
C TRP A 40 6.81 1.10 9.74
N ALA A 41 6.61 1.84 10.83
CA ALA A 41 7.24 1.55 12.11
C ALA A 41 6.87 0.15 12.64
N TYR A 42 5.63 -0.29 12.44
CA TYR A 42 5.23 -1.65 12.80
C TYR A 42 5.89 -2.71 11.89
N ILE A 43 5.97 -2.44 10.58
CA ILE A 43 6.69 -3.32 9.64
C ILE A 43 8.17 -3.49 10.05
N VAL A 44 8.84 -2.38 10.35
CA VAL A 44 10.24 -2.38 10.81
C VAL A 44 10.40 -3.13 12.12
N TYR A 45 9.47 -2.96 13.07
CA TYR A 45 9.47 -3.70 14.33
C TYR A 45 9.38 -5.21 14.08
N LEU A 46 8.42 -5.67 13.26
CA LEU A 46 8.26 -7.09 12.96
C LEU A 46 9.48 -7.69 12.25
N ALA A 47 10.08 -6.94 11.31
CA ALA A 47 11.28 -7.38 10.60
C ALA A 47 12.49 -7.54 11.54
N LYS A 48 12.65 -6.64 12.52
CA LYS A 48 13.79 -6.63 13.45
C LYS A 48 13.62 -7.56 14.64
N GLU A 49 12.48 -7.46 15.34
CA GLU A 49 12.25 -8.17 16.59
C GLU A 49 11.71 -9.58 16.38
N ARG A 50 11.09 -9.86 15.22
CA ARG A 50 10.46 -11.15 14.90
C ARG A 50 9.45 -11.60 15.97
N ALA A 51 8.84 -10.64 16.66
CA ALA A 51 7.86 -10.83 17.70
C ALA A 51 6.75 -9.80 17.55
N LEU A 52 5.58 -10.07 18.12
CA LEU A 52 4.50 -9.09 18.14
C LEU A 52 4.80 -7.98 19.17
N PRO A 53 4.55 -6.70 18.85
CA PRO A 53 4.73 -5.62 19.80
C PRO A 53 3.80 -5.79 20.99
N VAL A 54 4.33 -5.55 22.19
CA VAL A 54 3.55 -5.51 23.43
C VAL A 54 3.44 -4.06 23.90
N GLY A 55 2.21 -3.62 24.18
CA GLY A 55 1.93 -2.27 24.68
C GLY A 55 1.95 -1.17 23.59
N PRO A 56 1.93 0.10 23.99
CA PRO A 56 1.67 1.24 23.11
C PRO A 56 2.89 1.71 22.31
N LYS A 57 4.03 1.01 22.39
CA LYS A 57 5.30 1.44 21.78
C LYS A 57 5.22 1.53 20.24
N VAL A 58 4.36 0.73 19.63
CA VAL A 58 4.08 0.74 18.19
C VAL A 58 2.61 1.08 18.03
N THR A 59 2.28 2.30 17.58
CA THR A 59 0.91 2.84 17.55
C THR A 59 -0.09 1.93 16.84
N GLN A 60 0.35 1.30 15.75
CA GLN A 60 -0.48 0.43 14.92
C GLN A 60 -0.55 -1.02 15.42
N SER A 61 0.07 -1.36 16.57
CA SER A 61 0.04 -2.72 17.14
C SER A 61 -1.36 -3.18 17.56
N LYS A 62 -2.30 -2.24 17.72
CA LYS A 62 -3.73 -2.50 17.93
C LYS A 62 -4.39 -3.21 16.75
N HIS A 63 -3.81 -3.16 15.55
CA HIS A 63 -4.35 -3.81 14.36
C HIS A 63 -3.86 -5.26 14.21
N PRO A 64 -4.67 -6.15 13.59
CA PRO A 64 -4.23 -7.51 13.28
C PRO A 64 -2.93 -7.53 12.46
N PRO A 65 -1.98 -8.44 12.75
CA PRO A 65 -0.62 -8.34 12.25
C PRO A 65 -0.43 -8.82 10.80
N LEU A 66 -1.44 -9.43 10.17
CA LEU A 66 -1.27 -10.15 8.91
C LEU A 66 -0.66 -9.28 7.80
N TYR A 67 -1.19 -8.06 7.62
CA TYR A 67 -0.67 -7.12 6.64
C TYR A 67 0.79 -6.73 6.96
N HIS A 68 1.05 -6.30 8.20
CA HIS A 68 2.37 -5.82 8.60
C HIS A 68 3.42 -6.94 8.58
N ALA A 69 3.06 -8.17 8.95
CA ALA A 69 3.95 -9.32 8.92
C ALA A 69 4.32 -9.73 7.49
N THR A 70 3.35 -9.76 6.57
CA THR A 70 3.63 -10.06 5.15
C THR A 70 4.39 -8.92 4.47
N ALA A 71 4.07 -7.67 4.79
CA ALA A 71 4.84 -6.52 4.33
C ALA A 71 6.27 -6.53 4.88
N ALA A 72 6.48 -6.91 6.14
CA ALA A 72 7.81 -7.08 6.73
C ALA A 72 8.63 -8.17 6.04
N LEU A 73 8.00 -9.29 5.67
CA LEU A 73 8.66 -10.34 4.89
C LEU A 73 9.15 -9.80 3.54
N VAL A 74 8.30 -9.06 2.82
CA VAL A 74 8.66 -8.46 1.53
C VAL A 74 9.72 -7.35 1.69
N ALA A 75 9.59 -6.49 2.69
CA ALA A 75 10.54 -5.42 2.98
C ALA A 75 11.93 -5.96 3.39
N SER A 76 11.99 -7.18 3.95
CA SER A 76 13.23 -7.85 4.36
C SER A 76 14.10 -8.33 3.18
N PHE A 77 13.65 -8.18 1.92
CA PHE A 77 14.54 -8.28 0.76
C PHE A 77 15.49 -7.07 0.61
N ALA A 78 15.34 -6.07 1.47
CA ALA A 78 16.27 -4.96 1.67
C ALA A 78 16.60 -4.84 3.17
N GLU A 79 16.80 -3.63 3.71
CA GLU A 79 17.14 -3.42 5.11
C GLU A 79 16.11 -2.51 5.80
N PRO A 80 14.98 -3.05 6.32
CA PRO A 80 13.96 -2.25 6.99
C PRO A 80 14.54 -1.40 8.13
N ALA A 81 14.41 -0.08 8.02
CA ALA A 81 14.90 0.88 9.01
C ALA A 81 14.06 2.18 8.98
N ASN A 82 14.07 2.91 10.11
CA ASN A 82 13.41 4.20 10.28
C ASN A 82 14.37 5.39 10.31
N ASN A 83 15.64 5.20 9.93
CA ASN A 83 16.69 6.21 10.06
C ASN A 83 16.64 7.33 9.01
N PHE A 84 15.75 7.23 8.02
CA PHE A 84 15.62 8.23 6.95
C PHE A 84 14.39 9.13 7.11
N LEU A 85 13.37 8.70 7.86
CA LEU A 85 12.20 9.55 8.17
C LEU A 85 12.60 10.57 9.24
N ARG A 86 12.83 11.81 8.80
CA ARG A 86 13.19 12.94 9.67
C ARG A 86 11.96 13.82 9.84
N SER A 87 11.41 13.90 11.04
CA SER A 87 10.26 14.78 11.31
C SER A 87 10.58 16.23 10.96
N ASN A 88 9.65 16.91 10.31
CA ASN A 88 9.73 18.32 9.99
C ASN A 88 9.32 19.16 11.22
N PRO A 89 10.24 19.94 11.83
CA PRO A 89 9.89 20.81 12.96
C PRO A 89 9.01 22.00 12.55
N ASP A 90 9.01 22.35 11.26
CA ASP A 90 8.29 23.50 10.70
C ASP A 90 6.94 23.07 10.08
N VAL A 91 6.39 21.92 10.50
CA VAL A 91 5.09 21.46 10.00
C VAL A 91 4.00 22.44 10.44
N ASP A 92 3.30 23.01 9.46
CA ASP A 92 2.15 23.87 9.67
C ASP A 92 1.06 23.54 8.64
N PHE A 93 -0.19 23.48 9.10
CA PHE A 93 -1.35 23.24 8.26
C PHE A 93 -2.07 24.53 7.86
N VAL A 94 -1.68 25.67 8.44
CA VAL A 94 -2.22 26.97 8.11
C VAL A 94 -1.37 27.60 7.00
N PRO A 95 -1.92 27.85 5.81
CA PRO A 95 -1.15 28.42 4.71
C PRO A 95 -0.63 29.83 5.01
N HIS A 96 0.69 30.02 4.91
CA HIS A 96 1.38 31.31 4.99
C HIS A 96 2.66 31.28 4.11
N PRO A 97 3.34 32.41 3.81
CA PRO A 97 4.43 32.45 2.83
C PRO A 97 5.63 31.51 3.08
N ALA A 98 5.78 31.00 4.30
CA ALA A 98 6.87 30.11 4.71
C ALA A 98 6.35 28.79 5.30
N TRP A 99 5.07 28.45 5.06
CA TRP A 99 4.47 27.24 5.62
C TRP A 99 5.03 25.99 4.95
N SER A 100 5.05 24.88 5.69
CA SER A 100 5.41 23.55 5.18
C SER A 100 4.37 22.54 5.65
N PRO A 101 3.54 21.98 4.74
CA PRO A 101 2.54 20.98 5.12
C PRO A 101 3.13 19.59 5.35
N ASN A 102 4.41 19.38 5.02
CA ASN A 102 5.05 18.07 5.08
C ASN A 102 5.33 17.66 6.53
N PHE A 103 5.01 16.43 6.88
CA PHE A 103 5.35 15.83 8.17
C PHE A 103 6.85 15.49 8.28
N PHE A 104 7.53 15.27 7.16
CA PHE A 104 8.92 14.83 7.09
C PHE A 104 9.78 15.70 6.16
N ILE A 105 11.08 15.72 6.43
CA ILE A 105 12.10 16.40 5.63
C ILE A 105 12.62 15.44 4.56
N HIS A 106 12.21 15.68 3.32
CA HIS A 106 12.62 14.89 2.16
C HIS A 106 13.93 15.38 1.57
N GLY A 107 14.85 14.45 1.33
CA GLY A 107 16.14 14.71 0.71
C GLY A 107 16.35 13.89 -0.58
N PRO A 108 17.44 14.16 -1.33
CA PRO A 108 17.76 13.45 -2.57
C PRO A 108 17.99 11.94 -2.39
N GLU A 109 18.22 11.46 -1.16
CA GLU A 109 18.32 10.05 -0.82
C GLU A 109 17.03 9.26 -1.09
N GLU A 110 15.87 9.92 -1.12
CA GLU A 110 14.57 9.29 -1.40
C GLU A 110 14.36 8.98 -2.90
N THR A 111 15.33 9.32 -3.76
CA THR A 111 15.22 9.04 -5.19
C THR A 111 15.26 7.54 -5.45
N TRP A 112 14.31 7.05 -6.25
CA TRP A 112 14.26 5.65 -6.69
C TRP A 112 15.58 5.21 -7.35
N PRO A 113 16.12 4.01 -7.06
CA PRO A 113 15.54 2.93 -6.24
C PRO A 113 15.90 2.97 -4.75
N GLY A 114 16.59 4.03 -4.30
CA GLY A 114 17.10 4.16 -2.94
C GLY A 114 17.96 2.99 -2.45
N THR A 115 18.42 3.08 -1.21
CA THR A 115 19.17 2.02 -0.53
C THR A 115 18.67 1.80 0.89
N GLY A 116 18.94 0.62 1.46
CA GLY A 116 18.57 0.29 2.83
C GLY A 116 17.08 0.43 3.11
N GLY A 117 16.73 1.24 4.12
CA GLY A 117 15.36 1.47 4.58
C GLY A 117 14.43 2.06 3.52
N ILE A 118 14.94 2.93 2.66
CA ILE A 118 14.15 3.58 1.59
C ILE A 118 13.65 2.53 0.59
N ARG A 119 14.55 1.65 0.14
CA ARG A 119 14.18 0.53 -0.74
C ARG A 119 13.20 -0.42 -0.05
N ALA A 120 13.43 -0.73 1.22
CA ALA A 120 12.55 -1.59 2.00
C ALA A 120 11.13 -0.99 2.12
N PHE A 121 11.02 0.33 2.27
CA PHE A 121 9.74 1.03 2.31
C PHE A 121 9.01 0.93 0.96
N TYR A 122 9.71 1.15 -0.15
CA TYR A 122 9.12 0.98 -1.48
C TYR A 122 8.67 -0.47 -1.75
N LEU A 123 9.40 -1.47 -1.25
CA LEU A 123 8.97 -2.87 -1.32
C LEU A 123 7.68 -3.12 -0.54
N ALA A 124 7.52 -2.50 0.65
CA ALA A 124 6.28 -2.55 1.41
C ALA A 124 5.12 -1.84 0.66
N ARG A 125 5.37 -0.69 0.03
CA ARG A 125 4.38 -0.03 -0.84
C ARG A 125 3.99 -0.91 -2.01
N LEU A 126 4.95 -1.52 -2.70
CA LEU A 126 4.69 -2.45 -3.79
C LEU A 126 3.79 -3.62 -3.35
N TRP A 127 4.02 -4.16 -2.15
CA TRP A 127 3.15 -5.19 -1.58
C TRP A 127 1.71 -4.71 -1.40
N SER A 128 1.51 -3.50 -0.86
CA SER A 128 0.18 -2.88 -0.74
C SER A 128 -0.49 -2.69 -2.10
N VAL A 129 0.26 -2.24 -3.12
CA VAL A 129 -0.21 -2.08 -4.50
C VAL A 129 -0.66 -3.43 -5.09
N VAL A 130 0.11 -4.50 -4.89
CA VAL A 130 -0.25 -5.86 -5.35
C VAL A 130 -1.56 -6.31 -4.70
N LEU A 131 -1.68 -6.20 -3.38
CA LEU A 131 -2.90 -6.59 -2.65
C LEU A 131 -4.13 -5.77 -3.07
N SER A 132 -3.96 -4.47 -3.27
CA SER A 132 -5.01 -3.58 -3.78
C SER A 132 -5.46 -4.00 -5.18
N THR A 133 -4.52 -4.30 -6.08
CA THR A 133 -4.83 -4.79 -7.44
C THR A 133 -5.56 -6.13 -7.41
N MET A 134 -5.12 -7.06 -6.57
CA MET A 134 -5.79 -8.35 -6.35
C MET A 134 -7.21 -8.16 -5.83
N THR A 135 -7.44 -7.18 -4.97
CA THR A 135 -8.76 -6.85 -4.42
C THR A 135 -9.72 -6.38 -5.50
N VAL A 136 -9.27 -5.59 -6.48
CA VAL A 136 -10.09 -5.20 -7.64
C VAL A 136 -10.53 -6.44 -8.43
N GLY A 137 -9.61 -7.37 -8.69
CA GLY A 137 -9.91 -8.64 -9.38
C GLY A 137 -10.88 -9.53 -8.58
N ALA A 138 -10.68 -9.63 -7.27
CA ALA A 138 -11.56 -10.38 -6.38
C ALA A 138 -12.96 -9.75 -6.32
N GLY A 139 -13.07 -8.42 -6.29
CA GLY A 139 -14.34 -7.69 -6.35
C GLY A 139 -15.11 -7.98 -7.63
N TYR A 140 -14.42 -8.01 -8.78
CA TYR A 140 -15.02 -8.44 -10.04
C TYR A 140 -15.53 -9.89 -9.97
N ALA A 141 -14.71 -10.82 -9.47
CA ALA A 141 -15.10 -12.23 -9.35
C ALA A 141 -16.31 -12.40 -8.42
N LEU A 142 -16.34 -11.69 -7.30
CA LEU A 142 -17.45 -11.68 -6.35
C LEU A 142 -18.72 -11.16 -7.02
N ALA A 143 -18.65 -10.04 -7.75
CA ALA A 143 -19.80 -9.49 -8.46
C ALA A 143 -20.37 -10.49 -9.50
N ARG A 144 -19.51 -11.25 -10.19
CA ARG A 144 -19.93 -12.29 -11.14
C ARG A 144 -20.65 -13.47 -10.49
N LEU A 145 -20.27 -13.81 -9.25
CA LEU A 145 -20.91 -14.87 -8.46
C LEU A 145 -22.23 -14.39 -7.84
N ALA A 146 -22.26 -13.16 -7.32
CA ALA A 146 -23.44 -12.57 -6.68
C ALA A 146 -24.54 -12.19 -7.69
N PHE A 147 -24.16 -11.75 -8.89
CA PHE A 147 -25.06 -11.37 -9.97
C PHE A 147 -24.78 -12.21 -11.21
N PRO A 148 -25.17 -13.51 -11.21
CA PRO A 148 -25.05 -14.33 -12.39
C PRO A 148 -25.83 -13.67 -13.54
N ALA A 149 -25.23 -13.64 -14.74
CA ALA A 149 -25.95 -13.16 -15.92
C ALA A 149 -27.24 -13.99 -16.05
N GLY A 150 -28.39 -13.30 -16.09
CA GLY A 150 -29.70 -13.90 -15.86
C GLY A 150 -29.93 -15.19 -16.64
N CYS A 151 -30.62 -16.14 -16.00
CA CYS A 151 -31.19 -17.29 -16.70
C CYS A 151 -31.99 -16.78 -17.92
N PRO A 152 -31.81 -17.35 -19.12
CA PRO A 152 -32.75 -17.12 -20.21
C PRO A 152 -34.15 -17.46 -19.71
N ALA A 153 -35.13 -16.62 -20.02
CA ALA A 153 -36.53 -16.86 -19.64
C ALA A 153 -36.93 -18.32 -19.99
N GLY A 154 -37.18 -19.14 -18.97
CA GLY A 154 -37.64 -20.52 -19.15
C GLY A 154 -36.86 -21.64 -18.45
N ARG A 155 -35.70 -21.40 -17.82
CA ARG A 155 -35.03 -22.44 -17.00
C ARG A 155 -35.23 -22.21 -15.50
N ARG A 156 -35.83 -23.21 -14.84
CA ARG A 156 -36.18 -23.20 -13.40
C ARG A 156 -35.02 -23.54 -12.45
N ARG A 157 -33.82 -23.77 -12.98
CA ARG A 157 -32.60 -23.95 -12.17
C ARG A 157 -31.47 -23.20 -12.83
N CYS A 158 -31.22 -22.02 -12.27
CA CYS A 158 -29.88 -21.56 -11.97
C CYS A 158 -29.63 -22.02 -10.51
#